data_AF-A0A1I2REH9-F1
#
_entry.id   AF-A0A1I2REH9-F1
#
_cell.length_a   1.000
_cell.length_b   1.000
_cell.length_c   1.000
_cell.angle_alpha   90.00
_cell.angle_beta   90.00
_cell.angle_gamma   90.00
#
_symmetry.space_group_name_H-M   'P 1'
#
loop_
_entity.id
_entity.type
_entity.pdbx_description
1 polymer ?
#
loop_
_entity_poly.entity_id
_entity_poly.type
_entity_poly.pdbx_seq_one_letter_code
_entity_poly.pdbx_strand_id
1 'polypeptide(L)'
;MVGMRIRIDAVDLPGRTCPAPVGSGAPTYDNIHVAVQRRDRPAELLEPQPGDAASATWTLECTALASPTGTDVKGPYVQDRLGRRFIYLSWGTVDESGVFSMFRRAKLMLDVVPAEVLAAAAREGLLVGRLGLTDAHGNPLCARVEPPHITWTAESAS
;
A
#
# COMPACT_ATOMS: atom_id res chain seq x y z
N MET A 1 18.63 10.48 -12.01
CA MET A 1 17.78 9.76 -11.04
C MET A 1 17.98 10.43 -9.70
N VAL A 2 16.92 10.85 -9.03
CA VAL A 2 16.95 11.56 -7.75
C VAL A 2 16.31 10.71 -6.66
N GLY A 3 16.79 10.85 -5.41
CA GLY A 3 16.15 10.22 -4.26
C GLY A 3 14.78 10.82 -4.01
N MET A 4 13.82 9.97 -3.63
CA MET A 4 12.43 10.37 -3.35
C MET A 4 11.83 9.38 -2.36
N ARG A 5 10.92 9.83 -1.51
CA ARG A 5 10.13 8.97 -0.62
C ARG A 5 8.68 8.88 -1.10
N ILE A 6 8.05 7.73 -0.88
CA ILE A 6 6.59 7.60 -0.93
C ILE A 6 6.10 7.35 0.49
N ARG A 7 5.26 8.23 1.03
CA ARG A 7 4.56 8.01 2.30
C ARG A 7 3.13 7.57 2.02
N ILE A 8 2.70 6.51 2.68
CA ILE A 8 1.30 6.06 2.68
C ILE A 8 0.76 6.41 4.05
N ASP A 9 -0.28 7.24 4.12
CA ASP A 9 -0.98 7.61 5.34
C ASP A 9 -2.40 7.05 5.28
N ALA A 10 -2.70 6.10 6.14
CA ALA A 10 -3.93 5.33 6.08
C ALA A 10 -4.75 5.44 7.37
N VAL A 11 -6.06 5.50 7.22
CA VAL A 11 -7.05 5.54 8.32
C VAL A 11 -8.15 4.52 8.04
N ASP A 12 -9.17 4.47 8.92
CA ASP A 12 -10.37 3.64 8.71
C ASP A 12 -10.00 2.18 8.42
N LEU A 13 -9.28 1.54 9.36
CA LEU A 13 -8.89 0.14 9.25
C LEU A 13 -10.08 -0.78 9.62
N PRO A 14 -10.17 -1.98 9.00
CA PRO A 14 -11.37 -2.82 9.03
C PRO A 14 -11.61 -3.57 10.36
N GLY A 15 -10.77 -3.35 11.37
CA GLY A 15 -10.73 -4.12 12.60
C GLY A 15 -9.93 -5.41 12.50
N ARG A 16 -10.01 -6.21 13.57
CA ARG A 16 -9.19 -7.41 13.76
C ARG A 16 -9.79 -8.68 13.20
N THR A 17 -11.02 -8.61 12.73
CA THR A 17 -11.78 -9.77 12.28
C THR A 17 -12.54 -9.45 11.01
N CYS A 18 -12.59 -10.39 10.06
CA CYS A 18 -13.48 -10.30 8.91
C CYS A 18 -13.94 -11.69 8.46
N PRO A 19 -15.10 -11.81 7.78
CA PRO A 19 -15.58 -13.08 7.27
C PRO A 19 -14.55 -13.75 6.35
N ALA A 20 -14.29 -15.03 6.60
CA ALA A 20 -13.44 -15.82 5.72
C ALA A 20 -14.28 -16.47 4.60
N PRO A 21 -13.69 -16.76 3.42
CA PRO A 21 -14.41 -17.44 2.34
C PRO A 21 -14.94 -18.80 2.78
N VAL A 22 -16.11 -19.18 2.28
CA VAL A 22 -16.67 -20.51 2.54
C VAL A 22 -15.64 -21.59 2.16
N GLY A 23 -15.31 -22.47 3.10
CA GLY A 23 -14.34 -23.55 2.91
C GLY A 23 -12.91 -23.27 3.41
N SER A 24 -12.63 -22.11 4.02
CA SER A 24 -11.32 -21.77 4.60
C SER A 24 -10.98 -22.48 5.92
N GLY A 25 -11.77 -23.48 6.35
CA GLY A 25 -11.56 -24.21 7.61
C GLY A 25 -11.99 -23.45 8.88
N ALA A 26 -12.12 -22.13 8.81
CA ALA A 26 -12.70 -21.27 9.84
C ALA A 26 -13.68 -20.26 9.21
N PRO A 27 -14.74 -19.84 9.92
CA PRO A 27 -15.74 -18.90 9.38
C PRO A 27 -15.24 -17.44 9.31
N THR A 28 -14.18 -17.10 10.04
CA THR A 28 -13.69 -15.74 10.23
C THR A 28 -12.17 -15.74 10.24
N TYR A 29 -11.55 -14.76 9.62
CA TYR A 29 -10.14 -14.42 9.85
C TYR A 29 -10.05 -13.58 11.13
N ASP A 30 -9.13 -13.91 12.02
CA ASP A 30 -8.84 -13.16 13.23
C ASP A 30 -7.39 -12.63 13.22
N ASN A 31 -7.07 -11.80 14.22
CA ASN A 31 -5.74 -11.22 14.37
C ASN A 31 -5.22 -10.55 13.08
N ILE A 32 -6.11 -9.86 12.35
CA ILE A 32 -5.82 -9.31 11.02
C ILE A 32 -4.83 -8.16 11.12
N HIS A 33 -3.81 -8.17 10.28
CA HIS A 33 -2.84 -7.11 10.11
C HIS A 33 -2.70 -6.71 8.64
N VAL A 34 -2.17 -5.50 8.41
CA VAL A 34 -1.80 -4.98 7.09
C VAL A 34 -0.34 -4.59 7.05
N ALA A 35 0.34 -4.85 5.94
CA ALA A 35 1.72 -4.42 5.74
C ALA A 35 2.00 -4.08 4.28
N VAL A 36 3.06 -3.31 4.02
CA VAL A 36 3.56 -3.09 2.66
C VAL A 36 4.44 -4.27 2.25
N GLN A 37 4.11 -4.91 1.12
CA GLN A 37 4.83 -6.10 0.66
C GLN A 37 5.99 -5.73 -0.26
N ARG A 38 7.18 -6.27 0.01
CA ARG A 38 8.35 -6.09 -0.86
C ARG A 38 8.12 -6.73 -2.23
N ARG A 39 8.65 -6.09 -3.28
CA ARG A 39 8.69 -6.63 -4.63
C ARG A 39 9.50 -7.92 -4.67
N ASP A 40 8.95 -8.92 -5.34
CA ASP A 40 9.54 -10.24 -5.59
C ASP A 40 9.95 -11.02 -4.32
N ARG A 41 9.56 -10.54 -3.13
CA ARG A 41 9.78 -11.20 -1.84
C ARG A 41 8.52 -11.12 -0.96
N PRO A 42 7.49 -11.95 -1.22
CA PRO A 42 6.18 -11.81 -0.57
C PRO A 42 6.16 -11.97 0.96
N ALA A 43 7.14 -12.68 1.52
CA ALA A 43 7.30 -12.85 2.96
C ALA A 43 7.98 -11.64 3.65
N GLU A 44 8.62 -10.75 2.88
CA GLU A 44 9.23 -9.54 3.43
C GLU A 44 8.18 -8.42 3.46
N LEU A 45 7.67 -8.16 4.67
CA LEU A 45 6.63 -7.19 4.95
C LEU A 45 7.23 -6.03 5.75
N LEU A 46 6.96 -4.81 5.32
CA LEU A 46 7.38 -3.61 6.04
C LEU A 46 6.33 -3.27 7.10
N GLU A 47 6.79 -3.25 8.35
CA GLU A 47 6.06 -2.74 9.53
C GLU A 47 4.58 -3.14 9.55
N PRO A 48 4.25 -4.43 9.77
CA PRO A 48 2.85 -4.85 9.90
C PRO A 48 2.11 -4.06 11.00
N GLN A 49 0.92 -3.59 10.67
CA GLN A 49 0.05 -2.81 11.55
C GLN A 49 -1.22 -3.61 11.90
N PRO A 50 -1.67 -3.61 13.16
CA PRO A 50 -2.94 -4.20 13.56
C PRO A 50 -4.12 -3.59 12.79
N GLY A 51 -5.08 -4.42 12.39
CA GLY A 51 -6.27 -3.98 11.66
C GLY A 51 -7.23 -3.08 12.46
N ASP A 52 -7.01 -2.88 13.75
CA ASP A 52 -7.74 -1.93 14.61
C ASP A 52 -6.91 -0.71 15.03
N ALA A 53 -5.71 -0.53 14.47
CA ALA A 53 -4.96 0.69 14.71
C ALA A 53 -5.76 1.91 14.23
N ALA A 54 -5.66 3.03 14.96
CA ALA A 54 -6.36 4.27 14.58
C ALA A 54 -5.89 4.81 13.22
N SER A 55 -4.62 4.55 12.88
CA SER A 55 -4.00 4.91 11.61
C SER A 55 -2.79 4.00 11.35
N ALA A 56 -2.36 3.93 10.10
CA ALA A 56 -1.13 3.26 9.69
C ALA A 56 -0.34 4.13 8.71
N THR A 57 0.96 4.27 8.94
CA THR A 57 1.85 5.02 8.04
C THR A 57 3.05 4.19 7.66
N TRP A 58 3.41 4.21 6.38
CA TRP A 58 4.65 3.60 5.86
C TRP A 58 5.40 4.60 5.00
N THR A 59 6.73 4.63 5.10
CA THR A 59 7.59 5.43 4.23
C THR A 59 8.50 4.52 3.42
N LEU A 60 8.48 4.68 2.10
CA LEU A 60 9.17 3.83 1.14
C LEU A 60 10.26 4.64 0.45
N GLU A 61 11.51 4.21 0.61
CA GLU A 61 12.64 4.76 -0.14
C GLU A 61 12.52 4.39 -1.62
N CYS A 62 12.54 5.41 -2.48
CA CYS A 62 12.39 5.29 -3.91
C CYS A 62 13.40 6.18 -4.65
N THR A 63 13.43 6.00 -5.96
CA THR A 63 14.12 6.90 -6.86
C THR A 63 13.20 7.34 -7.99
N ALA A 64 13.32 8.59 -8.40
CA ALA A 64 12.58 9.16 -9.51
C ALA A 64 13.51 9.50 -10.68
N LEU A 65 13.04 9.24 -11.90
CA LEU A 65 13.70 9.60 -13.14
C LEU A 65 12.71 10.34 -14.05
N ALA A 66 12.87 11.65 -14.16
CA ALA A 66 12.13 12.44 -15.12
C ALA A 66 12.53 12.08 -16.55
N SER A 67 11.55 12.01 -17.44
CA SER A 67 11.72 11.75 -18.88
C SER A 67 10.68 12.53 -19.69
N PRO A 68 10.85 12.67 -21.01
CA PRO A 68 9.86 13.34 -21.86
C PRO A 68 8.47 12.69 -21.83
N THR A 69 8.37 11.42 -21.46
CA THR A 69 7.09 10.67 -21.38
C THR A 69 6.52 10.65 -19.95
N GLY A 70 7.15 11.33 -18.99
CA GLY A 70 6.72 11.41 -17.60
C GLY A 70 7.82 11.02 -16.61
N THR A 71 7.45 10.93 -15.33
CA THR A 71 8.35 10.54 -14.25
C THR A 71 8.26 9.04 -14.00
N ASP A 72 9.40 8.35 -14.06
CA ASP A 72 9.51 6.96 -13.66
C ASP A 72 9.91 6.84 -12.18
N VAL A 73 9.26 5.96 -11.44
CA VAL A 73 9.52 5.74 -10.00
C VAL A 73 9.88 4.28 -9.77
N LYS A 74 11.00 4.07 -9.09
CA LYS A 74 11.52 2.74 -8.75
C LYS A 74 11.81 2.64 -7.26
N GLY A 75 11.70 1.44 -6.71
CA GLY A 75 12.01 1.17 -5.31
C GLY A 75 11.75 -0.29 -4.96
N PRO A 76 12.25 -0.79 -3.81
CA PRO A 76 12.09 -2.18 -3.41
C PRO A 76 10.64 -2.59 -3.14
N TYR A 77 9.74 -1.63 -2.92
CA TYR A 77 8.30 -1.85 -2.67
C TYR A 77 7.43 -1.47 -3.88
N VAL A 78 8.01 -0.85 -4.92
CA VAL A 78 7.31 -0.53 -6.17
C VAL A 78 7.28 -1.77 -7.05
N GLN A 79 6.09 -2.30 -7.25
CA GLN A 79 5.82 -3.39 -8.18
C GLN A 79 5.85 -2.85 -9.60
N ASP A 80 6.36 -3.66 -10.53
CA ASP A 80 6.31 -3.40 -11.96
C ASP A 80 5.98 -4.72 -12.66
N ARG A 81 4.71 -4.90 -13.02
CA ARG A 81 4.21 -6.12 -13.67
C ARG A 81 3.20 -5.77 -14.74
N LEU A 82 3.35 -6.42 -15.90
CA LEU A 82 2.47 -6.21 -17.07
C LEU A 82 2.35 -4.73 -17.48
N GLY A 83 3.46 -3.98 -17.36
CA GLY A 83 3.51 -2.55 -17.69
C GLY A 83 2.76 -1.64 -16.72
N ARG A 84 2.47 -2.12 -15.50
CA ARG A 84 1.79 -1.33 -14.47
C ARG A 84 2.62 -1.21 -13.21
N ARG A 85 2.64 -0.01 -12.63
CA ARG A 85 3.35 0.30 -11.39
C ARG A 85 2.38 0.54 -10.25
N PHE A 86 2.65 -0.12 -9.12
CA PHE A 86 1.81 -0.04 -7.93
C PHE A 86 2.56 -0.49 -6.69
N ILE A 87 1.98 -0.22 -5.52
CA ILE A 87 2.46 -0.73 -4.23
C ILE A 87 1.47 -1.77 -3.73
N TYR A 88 1.97 -2.88 -3.16
CA TYR A 88 1.11 -3.88 -2.52
C TYR A 88 0.89 -3.54 -1.05
N LEU A 89 -0.37 -3.41 -0.65
CA LEU A 89 -0.80 -3.65 0.73
C LEU A 89 -1.27 -5.10 0.83
N SER A 90 -0.72 -5.84 1.79
CA SER A 90 -1.07 -7.23 2.06
C SER A 90 -1.77 -7.33 3.40
N TRP A 91 -2.93 -7.99 3.38
CA TRP A 91 -3.70 -8.36 4.55
C TRP A 91 -3.45 -9.82 4.90
N GLY A 92 -3.28 -10.10 6.18
CA GLY A 92 -3.03 -11.44 6.66
C GLY A 92 -3.46 -11.60 8.11
N THR A 93 -3.65 -12.85 8.51
CA THR A 93 -3.76 -13.22 9.91
C THR A 93 -2.35 -13.38 10.48
N VAL A 94 -2.19 -13.11 11.76
CA VAL A 94 -0.95 -13.40 12.48
C VAL A 94 -1.27 -14.48 13.51
N ASP A 95 -0.49 -15.56 13.55
CA ASP A 95 -0.69 -16.60 14.55
C ASP A 95 0.03 -16.30 15.87
N GLU A 96 -0.10 -17.19 16.86
CA GLU A 96 0.55 -17.05 18.17
C GLU A 96 2.09 -16.98 18.09
N SER A 97 2.68 -17.54 17.03
CA SER A 97 4.12 -17.50 16.78
C SER A 97 4.57 -16.24 16.03
N GLY A 98 3.63 -15.35 15.68
CA GLY A 98 3.89 -14.13 14.93
C GLY A 98 3.97 -14.33 13.42
N VAL A 99 3.62 -15.52 12.89
CA VAL A 99 3.70 -15.79 11.46
C VAL A 99 2.54 -15.12 10.74
N PHE A 100 2.86 -14.30 9.75
CA PHE A 100 1.89 -13.62 8.90
C PHE A 100 1.44 -14.53 7.74
N SER A 101 0.15 -14.86 7.70
CA SER A 101 -0.48 -15.64 6.64
C SER A 101 -1.39 -14.74 5.79
N MET A 102 -0.90 -14.36 4.60
CA MET A 102 -1.61 -13.46 3.69
C MET A 102 -2.87 -14.12 3.10
N PHE A 103 -3.99 -13.42 3.12
CA PHE A 103 -5.24 -13.87 2.49
C PHE A 103 -5.79 -12.87 1.45
N ARG A 104 -5.32 -11.61 1.44
CA ARG A 104 -5.87 -10.57 0.56
C ARG A 104 -4.85 -9.48 0.27
N ARG A 105 -5.00 -8.79 -0.87
CA ARG A 105 -4.14 -7.67 -1.27
C ARG A 105 -4.92 -6.53 -1.92
N ALA A 106 -4.42 -5.32 -1.70
CA ALA A 106 -4.74 -4.12 -2.47
C ALA A 106 -3.51 -3.62 -3.23
N LYS A 107 -3.74 -2.97 -4.37
CA LYS A 107 -2.73 -2.39 -5.27
C LYS A 107 -2.92 -0.89 -5.32
N LEU A 108 -2.08 -0.14 -4.62
CA LEU A 108 -2.08 1.33 -4.69
C LEU A 108 -1.44 1.73 -6.02
N MET A 109 -2.26 2.20 -6.95
CA MET A 109 -1.82 2.40 -8.33
C MET A 109 -0.99 3.69 -8.46
N LEU A 110 0.23 3.57 -8.97
CA LEU A 110 1.10 4.72 -9.24
C LEU A 110 0.86 5.31 -10.64
N ASP A 111 0.39 4.50 -11.59
CA ASP A 111 0.14 4.97 -12.97
C ASP A 111 -1.05 5.92 -13.10
N VAL A 112 -1.87 6.04 -12.05
CA VAL A 112 -3.01 6.97 -12.00
C VAL A 112 -2.69 8.23 -11.19
N VAL A 113 -1.45 8.38 -10.71
CA VAL A 113 -1.00 9.62 -10.08
C VAL A 113 -0.93 10.69 -11.17
N PRO A 114 -1.56 11.87 -10.98
CA PRO A 114 -1.45 12.96 -11.94
C PRO A 114 0.01 13.32 -12.22
N ALA A 115 0.36 13.55 -13.49
CA ALA A 115 1.75 13.70 -13.91
C ALA A 115 2.43 14.90 -13.23
N GLU A 116 1.69 15.98 -13.01
CA GLU A 116 2.13 17.18 -12.30
C GLU A 116 2.42 16.93 -10.82
N VAL A 117 1.61 16.09 -10.16
CA VAL A 117 1.82 15.67 -8.77
C VAL A 117 3.09 14.82 -8.68
N LEU A 118 3.26 13.86 -9.58
CA LEU A 118 4.44 13.00 -9.57
C LEU A 118 5.72 13.77 -9.92
N ALA A 119 5.65 14.72 -10.84
CA ALA A 119 6.76 15.61 -11.17
C ALA A 119 7.11 16.57 -10.01
N ALA A 120 6.11 17.10 -9.30
CA ALA A 120 6.33 17.91 -8.10
C ALA A 120 6.98 17.09 -6.99
N ALA A 121 6.47 15.89 -6.71
CA ALA A 121 7.03 14.99 -5.70
C ALA A 121 8.47 14.56 -6.03
N ALA A 122 8.82 14.38 -7.30
CA ALA A 122 10.20 14.11 -7.70
C ALA A 122 11.14 15.30 -7.47
N ARG A 123 10.64 16.54 -7.49
CA ARG A 123 11.42 17.75 -7.18
C ARG A 123 11.50 18.01 -5.67
N GLU A 124 10.39 17.82 -4.98
CA GLU A 124 10.22 18.14 -3.54
C GLU A 124 10.65 16.98 -2.63
N GLY A 125 10.75 15.77 -3.18
CA GLY A 125 11.29 14.59 -2.52
C GLY A 125 10.27 13.70 -1.83
N LEU A 126 8.97 14.02 -1.84
CA LEU A 126 7.93 13.22 -1.19
C LEU A 126 6.62 13.16 -1.99
N LEU A 127 6.13 11.95 -2.25
CA LEU A 127 4.76 11.67 -2.71
C LEU A 127 3.98 11.05 -1.55
N VAL A 128 2.80 11.59 -1.27
CA VAL A 128 1.93 11.11 -0.18
C VAL A 128 0.64 10.55 -0.73
N GLY A 129 0.36 9.29 -0.39
CA GLY A 129 -0.90 8.61 -0.69
C GLY A 129 -1.77 8.51 0.56
N ARG A 130 -2.98 9.08 0.52
CA ARG A 130 -3.95 9.06 1.63
C ARG A 130 -5.19 8.25 1.28
N LEU A 131 -5.58 7.32 2.14
CA LEU A 131 -6.69 6.39 1.89
C LEU A 131 -7.34 5.85 3.18
N GLY A 132 -8.59 5.41 3.07
CA GLY A 132 -9.21 4.49 4.01
C GLY A 132 -8.81 3.04 3.70
N LEU A 133 -8.79 2.15 4.69
CA LEU A 133 -8.40 0.74 4.53
C LEU A 133 -9.55 -0.26 4.63
N THR A 134 -10.77 0.24 4.76
CA THR A 134 -12.01 -0.53 4.77
C THR A 134 -12.73 -0.39 3.44
N ASP A 135 -13.24 -1.50 2.90
CA ASP A 135 -14.06 -1.50 1.69
C ASP A 135 -15.54 -1.21 2.00
N ALA A 136 -16.36 -1.07 0.95
CA ALA A 136 -17.78 -0.75 1.09
C ALA A 136 -18.62 -1.77 1.88
N HIS A 137 -18.06 -2.96 2.17
CA HIS A 137 -18.70 -4.01 2.96
C HIS A 137 -18.13 -4.13 4.38
N GLY A 138 -17.29 -3.20 4.81
CA GLY A 138 -16.63 -3.26 6.11
C GLY A 138 -15.44 -4.21 6.17
N ASN A 139 -14.93 -4.69 5.01
CA ASN A 139 -13.85 -5.67 4.95
C ASN A 139 -12.52 -5.02 4.57
N PRO A 140 -11.39 -5.73 4.71
CA PRO A 140 -10.12 -5.16 4.31
C PRO A 140 -10.09 -4.78 2.83
N LEU A 141 -9.61 -3.56 2.54
CA LEU A 141 -9.50 -3.00 1.20
C LEU A 141 -8.72 -3.94 0.27
N CYS A 142 -9.18 -4.06 -0.98
CA CYS A 142 -8.60 -5.01 -1.92
C CYS A 142 -8.54 -4.49 -3.36
N ALA A 143 -8.06 -5.34 -4.27
CA ALA A 143 -8.03 -5.09 -5.70
C ALA A 143 -7.20 -3.85 -6.07
N ARG A 144 -7.65 -3.04 -7.04
CA ARG A 144 -6.96 -1.82 -7.48
C ARG A 144 -7.50 -0.64 -6.69
N VAL A 145 -6.60 0.15 -6.12
CA VAL A 145 -6.93 1.36 -5.40
C VAL A 145 -6.46 2.54 -6.23
N GLU A 146 -7.44 3.32 -6.67
CA GLU A 146 -7.31 4.47 -7.56
C GLU A 146 -8.21 5.59 -7.00
N PRO A 147 -8.03 6.86 -7.40
CA PRO A 147 -8.99 7.91 -7.07
C PRO A 147 -10.44 7.51 -7.40
N PRO A 148 -11.42 7.83 -6.55
CA PRO A 148 -11.33 8.68 -5.36
C PRO A 148 -10.92 7.94 -4.06
N HIS A 149 -10.58 6.65 -4.11
CA HIS A 149 -10.33 5.84 -2.91
C HIS A 149 -8.93 6.09 -2.32
N ILE A 150 -8.05 6.72 -3.10
CA ILE A 150 -6.76 7.25 -2.66
C ILE A 150 -6.57 8.65 -3.24
N THR A 151 -6.04 9.55 -2.43
CA THR A 151 -5.60 10.88 -2.87
C THR A 151 -4.08 10.92 -2.85
N TRP A 152 -3.49 11.45 -3.92
CA TRP A 152 -2.04 11.60 -4.07
C TRP A 152 -1.66 13.09 -4.06
N THR A 153 -0.67 13.47 -3.25
CA THR A 153 -0.13 14.83 -3.20
C THR A 153 1.40 14.83 -3.20
N ALA A 154 1.99 15.88 -3.74
CA ALA A 154 3.41 16.17 -3.58
C ALA A 154 3.62 16.99 -2.29
N GLU A 155 4.68 16.67 -1.56
CA GLU A 155 5.11 17.39 -0.37
C GLU A 155 6.63 17.52 -0.35
N SER A 156 7.14 18.42 0.49
CA SER A 156 8.57 18.54 0.76
C SER A 156 9.05 17.43 1.69
N ALA A 157 10.15 16.78 1.32
CA ALA A 157 10.91 15.94 2.23
C ALA A 157 11.60 16.83 3.27
N SER A 158 10.96 17.03 4.43
CA SER A 158 11.63 17.55 5.63
C SER A 158 12.68 16.58 6.15
#